data_AF-A0A2W5KAN0-F1
#
_entry.id   AF-A0A2W5KAN0-F1
#
_cell.length_a   1.000
_cell.length_b   1.000
_cell.length_c   1.000
_cell.angle_alpha   90.00
_cell.angle_beta   90.00
_cell.angle_gamma   90.00
#
_symmetry.space_group_name_H-M   'P 1'
#
loop_
_entity.id
_entity.type
_entity.pdbx_description
1 polymer ?
#
loop_
_entity_poly.entity_id
_entity_poly.type
_entity_poly.pdbx_seq_one_letter_code
_entity_poly.pdbx_strand_id
1 'polypeptide(L)'
;MVNALAGEQHKISQEQARQYFQHVASTLDEADLTLLSAESLYRHHAKRRDDGGRDAASYWQARSQFVEQFRELVGPAEIVIVVRRQCDFAESMYQEHVKVTRYTKSFERFLEDFWFHFEYYDQIKIWRKHFGEVKVIKFDDIKGKAITRRFLLRAGLKPGRFEEAGLVNVGIAPDIVLFKRWLNDSYLSKDQMKDVLQLISEAPTERLALPDGPRHLFAGNEHRARFQEKFSDANRTIVQEFFGGEGELFAPVAAGVDETCFGDDMDPQICRLAVAALVDRLVP
;
A
#
# COMPACT_ATOMS: atom_id res chain seq x y z
N MET A 1 -13.91 -4.95 8.78
CA MET A 1 -13.85 -4.89 10.25
C MET A 1 -12.78 -3.93 10.77
N VAL A 2 -11.50 -4.07 10.41
CA VAL A 2 -10.45 -3.15 10.92
C VAL A 2 -10.71 -1.67 10.60
N ASN A 3 -11.14 -1.31 9.38
CA ASN A 3 -11.53 0.08 9.05
C ASN A 3 -12.67 0.60 9.95
N ALA A 4 -13.61 -0.27 10.33
CA ALA A 4 -14.70 0.09 11.23
C ALA A 4 -14.18 0.30 12.65
N LEU A 5 -13.22 -0.51 13.11
CA LEU A 5 -12.55 -0.32 14.41
C LEU A 5 -11.83 1.03 14.49
N ALA A 6 -11.22 1.47 13.40
CA ALA A 6 -10.59 2.80 13.30
C ALA A 6 -11.60 3.96 13.15
N GLY A 7 -12.90 3.68 12.98
CA GLY A 7 -13.93 4.71 12.76
C GLY A 7 -13.90 5.34 11.36
N GLU A 8 -13.37 4.62 10.37
CA GLU A 8 -13.27 5.03 8.96
C GLU A 8 -14.35 4.37 8.06
N GLN A 9 -15.18 3.48 8.60
CA GLN A 9 -16.26 2.83 7.86
C GLN A 9 -17.63 3.36 8.31
N HIS A 10 -18.46 3.79 7.36
CA HIS A 10 -19.78 4.35 7.67
C HIS A 10 -20.88 3.30 7.88
N LYS A 11 -20.70 2.10 7.31
CA LYS A 11 -21.73 1.03 7.32
C LYS A 11 -21.66 0.10 8.54
N ILE A 12 -20.51 0.06 9.21
CA ILE A 12 -20.25 -0.83 10.34
C ILE A 12 -19.72 0.04 11.47
N SER A 13 -20.36 -0.02 12.63
CA SER A 13 -19.93 0.77 13.79
C SER A 13 -18.64 0.21 14.40
N GLN A 14 -17.94 1.04 15.18
CA GLN A 14 -16.79 0.58 15.98
C GLN A 14 -17.18 -0.54 16.95
N GLU A 15 -18.38 -0.48 17.52
CA GLU A 15 -18.89 -1.50 18.44
C GLU A 15 -19.11 -2.84 17.75
N GLN A 16 -19.72 -2.84 16.56
CA GLN A 16 -19.86 -4.07 15.76
C GLN A 16 -18.50 -4.66 15.39
N ALA A 17 -17.50 -3.82 15.10
CA ALA A 17 -16.14 -4.29 14.83
C ALA A 17 -15.49 -4.91 16.09
N ARG A 18 -15.70 -4.33 17.28
CA ARG A 18 -15.23 -4.88 18.55
C ARG A 18 -15.88 -6.24 18.83
N GLN A 19 -17.20 -6.34 18.68
CA GLN A 19 -17.94 -7.59 18.85
C GLN A 19 -17.44 -8.68 17.92
N TYR A 20 -17.13 -8.34 16.66
CA TYR A 20 -16.51 -9.29 15.72
C TYR A 20 -15.17 -9.82 16.24
N PHE A 21 -14.25 -8.94 16.68
CA PHE A 21 -12.94 -9.39 17.16
C PHE A 21 -13.02 -10.16 18.48
N GLN A 22 -13.94 -9.80 19.37
CA GLN A 22 -14.23 -10.56 20.58
C GLN A 22 -14.77 -11.96 20.26
N HIS A 23 -15.64 -12.07 19.26
CA HIS A 23 -16.12 -13.35 18.80
C HIS A 23 -14.98 -14.20 18.22
N VAL A 24 -14.16 -13.63 17.35
CA VAL A 24 -12.96 -14.31 16.81
C VAL A 24 -12.05 -14.79 17.96
N ALA A 25 -11.81 -13.93 18.95
CA ALA A 25 -11.02 -14.27 20.14
C ALA A 25 -11.64 -15.43 20.93
N SER A 26 -12.96 -15.48 21.08
CA SER A 26 -13.66 -16.55 21.80
C SER A 26 -13.63 -17.90 21.08
N THR A 27 -13.38 -17.91 19.77
CA THR A 27 -13.30 -19.13 18.95
C THR A 27 -11.86 -19.62 18.76
N LEU A 28 -10.85 -18.93 19.34
CA LEU A 28 -9.44 -19.27 19.13
C LEU A 28 -9.10 -20.68 19.65
N ASP A 29 -9.71 -21.12 20.75
CA ASP A 29 -9.45 -22.45 21.34
C ASP A 29 -9.99 -23.60 20.47
N GLU A 30 -10.84 -23.30 19.48
CA GLU A 30 -11.38 -24.30 18.55
C GLU A 30 -10.47 -24.55 17.34
N ALA A 31 -9.44 -23.72 17.14
CA ALA A 31 -8.54 -23.79 16.01
C ALA A 31 -7.07 -23.87 16.45
N ASP A 32 -6.28 -24.75 15.80
CA ASP A 32 -4.83 -24.83 16.05
C ASP A 32 -4.09 -23.53 15.70
N LEU A 33 -4.65 -22.72 14.80
CA LEU A 33 -4.08 -21.46 14.31
C LEU A 33 -5.16 -20.55 13.72
N THR A 34 -5.18 -19.29 14.14
CA THR A 34 -5.97 -18.23 13.48
C THR A 34 -5.04 -17.19 12.85
N LEU A 35 -5.17 -16.99 11.54
CA LEU A 35 -4.43 -15.95 10.82
C LEU A 35 -5.34 -14.75 10.56
N LEU A 36 -4.97 -13.60 11.14
CA LEU A 36 -5.60 -12.32 10.84
C LEU A 36 -4.67 -11.50 9.94
N SER A 37 -5.11 -11.25 8.70
CA SER A 37 -4.37 -10.42 7.75
C SER A 37 -5.24 -9.27 7.27
N ALA A 38 -4.73 -8.04 7.39
CA ALA A 38 -5.33 -6.88 6.79
C ALA A 38 -4.30 -5.76 6.64
N GLU A 39 -4.10 -5.26 5.42
CA GLU A 39 -3.25 -4.10 5.15
C GLU A 39 -3.64 -2.88 6.01
N SER A 40 -4.93 -2.74 6.29
CA SER A 40 -5.48 -1.71 7.17
C SER A 40 -4.87 -1.70 8.58
N LEU A 41 -4.46 -2.86 9.11
CA LEU A 41 -3.80 -2.92 10.43
C LEU A 41 -2.51 -2.12 10.43
N TYR A 42 -1.79 -2.04 9.31
CA TYR A 42 -0.52 -1.34 9.22
C TYR A 42 -0.67 0.19 9.28
N ARG A 43 -1.79 0.75 8.80
CA ARG A 43 -1.94 2.20 8.63
C ARG A 43 -2.85 2.91 9.63
N HIS A 44 -3.79 2.17 10.24
CA HIS A 44 -4.80 2.78 11.10
C HIS A 44 -4.25 3.33 12.40
N HIS A 45 -4.89 4.36 12.91
CA HIS A 45 -4.59 4.98 14.20
C HIS A 45 -5.91 5.31 14.91
N ALA A 46 -5.84 5.59 16.21
CA ALA A 46 -7.04 5.90 16.98
C ALA A 46 -7.59 7.26 16.51
N LYS A 47 -8.87 7.31 16.14
CA LYS A 47 -9.52 8.54 15.70
C LYS A 47 -9.55 9.55 16.85
N ARG A 48 -8.95 10.73 16.65
CA ARG A 48 -9.04 11.85 17.59
C ARG A 48 -10.21 12.75 17.20
N ARG A 49 -10.91 13.32 18.19
CA ARG A 49 -12.02 14.27 17.96
C ARG A 49 -11.57 15.54 17.24
N ASP A 50 -10.31 15.93 17.45
CA ASP A 50 -9.63 17.02 16.75
C ASP A 50 -8.48 16.41 15.94
N ASP A 51 -8.75 16.03 14.70
CA ASP A 51 -7.77 15.50 13.74
C ASP A 51 -6.90 16.60 13.11
N GLY A 52 -6.81 17.77 13.75
CA GLY A 52 -5.83 18.83 13.44
C GLY A 52 -4.36 18.41 13.60
N GLY A 53 -4.09 17.17 13.99
CA GLY A 53 -2.76 16.58 14.16
C GLY A 53 -2.12 16.18 12.84
N ARG A 54 -1.45 17.13 12.19
CA ARG A 54 -0.48 16.86 11.11
C ARG A 54 0.96 16.67 11.62
N ASP A 55 1.20 16.75 12.92
CA ASP A 55 2.54 16.57 13.47
C ASP A 55 2.83 15.09 13.78
N ALA A 56 4.09 14.69 13.62
CA ALA A 56 4.53 13.31 13.77
C ALA A 56 4.29 12.74 15.19
N ALA A 57 4.45 13.56 16.23
CA ALA A 57 4.29 13.09 17.61
C ALA A 57 2.83 12.70 17.90
N SER A 58 1.89 13.55 17.48
CA SER A 58 0.45 13.25 17.58
C SER A 58 0.05 11.99 16.82
N TYR A 59 0.60 11.78 15.62
CA TYR A 59 0.37 10.57 14.82
C TYR A 59 0.84 9.32 15.57
N TRP A 60 2.10 9.30 16.03
CA TRP A 60 2.68 8.13 16.68
C TRP A 60 2.00 7.77 18.00
N GLN A 61 1.53 8.78 18.75
CA GLN A 61 0.72 8.55 19.94
C GLN A 61 -0.61 7.86 19.59
N ALA A 62 -1.35 8.39 18.61
CA ALA A 62 -2.61 7.80 18.16
C ALA A 62 -2.43 6.39 17.58
N ARG A 63 -1.32 6.16 16.87
CA ARG A 63 -0.95 4.85 16.34
C ARG A 63 -0.67 3.84 17.46
N SER A 64 0.10 4.23 18.48
CA SER A 64 0.35 3.39 19.65
C SER A 64 -0.94 3.02 20.38
N GLN A 65 -1.86 3.98 20.55
CA GLN A 65 -3.15 3.72 21.19
C GLN A 65 -4.02 2.74 20.38
N PHE A 66 -4.02 2.85 19.05
CA PHE A 66 -4.74 1.88 18.21
C PHE A 66 -4.19 0.45 18.38
N VAL A 67 -2.86 0.30 18.37
CA VAL A 67 -2.23 -1.03 18.51
C VAL A 67 -2.47 -1.61 19.90
N GLU A 68 -2.44 -0.79 20.95
CA GLU A 68 -2.82 -1.18 22.31
C GLU A 68 -4.27 -1.67 22.39
N GLN A 69 -5.23 -0.89 21.88
CA GLN A 69 -6.65 -1.29 21.83
C GLN A 69 -6.85 -2.57 21.02
N PHE A 70 -6.11 -2.73 19.92
CA PHE A 70 -6.19 -3.96 19.12
C PHE A 70 -5.66 -5.15 19.92
N ARG A 71 -4.55 -5.00 20.66
CA ARG A 71 -3.99 -6.03 21.55
C ARG A 71 -4.94 -6.45 22.65
N GLU A 72 -5.69 -5.52 23.22
CA GLU A 72 -6.73 -5.80 24.23
C GLU A 72 -7.87 -6.64 23.64
N LEU A 73 -8.23 -6.40 22.37
CA LEU A 73 -9.34 -7.09 21.70
C LEU A 73 -8.99 -8.51 21.25
N VAL A 74 -7.79 -8.72 20.71
CA VAL A 74 -7.43 -10.00 20.08
C VAL A 74 -6.58 -10.91 20.97
N GLY A 75 -6.11 -10.42 22.12
CA GLY A 75 -5.22 -11.18 22.98
C GLY A 75 -3.77 -11.23 22.46
N PRO A 76 -2.91 -12.03 23.10
CA PRO A 76 -1.53 -12.22 22.65
C PRO A 76 -1.50 -12.83 21.25
N ALA A 77 -0.61 -12.34 20.39
CA ALA A 77 -0.44 -12.87 19.04
C ALA A 77 0.98 -12.60 18.54
N GLU A 78 1.48 -13.47 17.65
CA GLU A 78 2.67 -13.18 16.87
C GLU A 78 2.35 -12.17 15.76
N ILE A 79 3.20 -11.17 15.61
CA ILE A 79 3.04 -10.17 14.55
C ILE A 79 4.02 -10.46 13.43
N VAL A 80 3.50 -10.56 12.20
CA VAL A 80 4.31 -10.69 10.99
C VAL A 80 4.13 -9.46 10.11
N ILE A 81 5.22 -8.75 9.83
CA ILE A 81 5.22 -7.55 8.99
C ILE A 81 6.01 -7.84 7.72
N VAL A 82 5.38 -7.62 6.57
CA VAL A 82 6.05 -7.70 5.26
C VAL A 82 6.43 -6.29 4.83
N VAL A 83 7.72 -6.06 4.59
CA VAL A 83 8.26 -4.78 4.15
C VAL A 83 8.69 -4.84 2.68
N ARG A 84 8.46 -3.77 1.94
CA ARG A 84 8.85 -3.62 0.53
C ARG A 84 9.74 -2.40 0.39
N ARG A 85 10.62 -2.34 -0.60
CA ARG A 85 11.44 -1.15 -0.85
C ARG A 85 10.57 0.12 -0.85
N GLN A 86 10.91 1.12 -0.04
CA GLN A 86 10.02 2.26 0.24
C GLN A 86 9.61 3.01 -1.02
N CYS A 87 10.53 3.25 -1.96
CA CYS A 87 10.18 3.93 -3.20
C CYS A 87 9.18 3.13 -4.06
N ASP A 88 9.40 1.82 -4.22
CA ASP A 88 8.50 0.95 -4.97
C ASP A 88 7.14 0.78 -4.27
N PHE A 89 7.14 0.78 -2.93
CA PHE A 89 5.93 0.74 -2.14
C PHE A 89 5.14 2.04 -2.28
N ALA A 90 5.81 3.20 -2.27
CA ALA A 90 5.17 4.49 -2.45
C ALA A 90 4.44 4.60 -3.80
N GLU A 91 5.09 4.21 -4.90
CA GLU A 91 4.45 4.20 -6.22
C GLU A 91 3.26 3.25 -6.27
N SER A 92 3.43 2.03 -5.74
CA SER A 92 2.36 1.03 -5.69
C SER A 92 1.16 1.52 -4.86
N MET A 93 1.42 2.16 -3.72
CA MET A 93 0.41 2.68 -2.83
C MET A 93 -0.32 3.88 -3.43
N TYR A 94 0.40 4.79 -4.09
CA TYR A 94 -0.19 5.91 -4.81
C TYR A 94 -1.12 5.44 -5.92
N GLN A 95 -0.66 4.50 -6.74
CA GLN A 95 -1.45 3.96 -7.83
C GLN A 95 -2.73 3.30 -7.31
N GLU A 96 -2.64 2.51 -6.25
CA GLU A 96 -3.82 1.94 -5.59
C GLU A 96 -4.75 3.02 -5.05
N HIS A 97 -4.20 4.03 -4.37
CA HIS A 97 -4.99 5.11 -3.79
C HIS A 97 -5.75 5.91 -4.84
N VAL A 98 -5.10 6.28 -5.95
CA VAL A 98 -5.75 6.94 -7.09
C VAL A 98 -6.81 6.04 -7.70
N LYS A 99 -6.58 4.72 -7.83
CA LYS A 99 -7.54 3.75 -8.38
C LYS A 99 -8.81 3.61 -7.55
N VAL A 100 -8.69 3.49 -6.24
CA VAL A 100 -9.84 3.18 -5.38
C VAL A 100 -10.56 4.41 -4.85
N THR A 101 -9.98 5.60 -5.00
CA THR A 101 -10.53 6.86 -4.50
C THR A 101 -10.70 7.92 -5.59
N ARG A 102 -11.09 9.14 -5.18
CA ARG A 102 -11.12 10.37 -5.99
C ARG A 102 -9.87 11.23 -5.75
N TYR A 103 -8.73 10.64 -5.41
CA TYR A 103 -7.50 11.40 -5.16
C TYR A 103 -7.02 12.11 -6.44
N THR A 104 -6.76 13.41 -6.33
CA THR A 104 -6.37 14.29 -7.46
C THR A 104 -4.98 14.91 -7.32
N LYS A 105 -4.34 14.79 -6.14
CA LYS A 105 -3.07 15.49 -5.88
C LYS A 105 -1.87 14.78 -6.50
N SER A 106 -0.76 15.52 -6.64
CA SER A 106 0.52 15.00 -7.17
C SER A 106 1.10 13.86 -6.34
N PHE A 107 2.02 13.11 -6.93
CA PHE A 107 2.75 12.06 -6.22
C PHE A 107 3.61 12.63 -5.09
N GLU A 108 4.28 13.76 -5.32
CA GLU A 108 5.04 14.45 -4.27
C GLU A 108 4.16 14.80 -3.06
N ARG A 109 2.99 15.39 -3.32
CA ARG A 109 2.05 15.73 -2.25
C ARG A 109 1.52 14.50 -1.52
N PHE A 110 1.39 13.37 -2.22
CA PHE A 110 1.05 12.10 -1.60
C PHE A 110 2.15 11.61 -0.66
N LEU A 111 3.43 11.70 -1.04
CA LEU A 111 4.54 11.33 -0.16
C LEU A 111 4.52 12.14 1.14
N GLU A 112 4.16 13.43 1.06
CA GLU A 112 3.98 14.30 2.23
C GLU A 112 2.75 13.93 3.06
N ASP A 113 1.60 13.71 2.42
CA ASP A 113 0.34 13.42 3.12
C ASP A 113 0.38 12.03 3.80
N PHE A 114 1.15 11.08 3.26
CA PHE A 114 1.20 9.67 3.70
C PHE A 114 2.58 9.23 4.22
N TRP A 115 3.43 10.18 4.64
CA TRP A 115 4.82 9.92 5.07
C TRP A 115 4.97 8.75 6.04
N PHE A 116 4.04 8.62 7.00
CA PHE A 116 4.06 7.61 8.07
C PHE A 116 3.97 6.17 7.58
N HIS A 117 3.54 5.94 6.33
CA HIS A 117 3.54 4.62 5.73
C HIS A 117 4.94 4.08 5.49
N PHE A 118 5.92 4.97 5.32
CA PHE A 118 7.29 4.64 4.94
C PHE A 118 8.23 4.47 6.14
N GLU A 119 7.78 4.86 7.33
CA GLU A 119 8.51 4.78 8.61
C GLU A 119 8.43 3.39 9.23
N TYR A 120 9.05 2.42 8.57
CA TYR A 120 8.92 0.99 8.92
C TYR A 120 9.39 0.68 10.33
N TYR A 121 10.52 1.28 10.75
CA TYR A 121 11.10 0.98 12.05
C TYR A 121 10.19 1.41 13.21
N ASP A 122 9.62 2.63 13.13
CA ASP A 122 8.69 3.12 14.15
C ASP A 122 7.39 2.30 14.19
N GLN A 123 6.86 1.91 13.03
CA GLN A 123 5.71 0.99 12.96
C GLN A 123 6.03 -0.33 13.66
N ILE A 124 7.15 -0.98 13.31
CA ILE A 124 7.60 -2.25 13.89
C ILE A 124 7.78 -2.11 15.41
N LYS A 125 8.39 -1.01 15.88
CA LYS A 125 8.63 -0.75 17.29
C LYS A 125 7.32 -0.64 18.09
N ILE A 126 6.30 -0.01 17.53
CA ILE A 126 4.97 0.08 18.18
C ILE A 126 4.34 -1.29 18.31
N TRP A 127 4.36 -2.12 17.26
CA TRP A 127 3.86 -3.49 17.33
C TRP A 127 4.63 -4.31 18.37
N ARG A 128 5.96 -4.25 18.35
CA ARG A 128 6.83 -4.95 19.30
C ARG A 128 6.55 -4.54 20.75
N LYS A 129 6.31 -3.24 21.00
CA LYS A 129 5.99 -2.74 22.34
C LYS A 129 4.75 -3.43 22.95
N HIS A 130 3.73 -3.70 22.15
CA HIS A 130 2.43 -4.18 22.64
C HIS A 130 2.22 -5.69 22.49
N PHE A 131 2.82 -6.31 21.48
CA PHE A 131 2.67 -7.74 21.19
C PHE A 131 3.90 -8.58 21.55
N GLY A 132 5.05 -7.95 21.83
CA GLY A 132 6.30 -8.67 22.06
C GLY A 132 6.97 -9.02 20.73
N GLU A 133 7.06 -10.30 20.39
CA GLU A 133 7.81 -10.72 19.21
C GLU A 133 7.17 -10.22 17.90
N VAL A 134 8.02 -9.68 17.02
CA VAL A 134 7.64 -9.27 15.66
C VAL A 134 8.59 -9.91 14.67
N LYS A 135 8.03 -10.59 13.68
CA LYS A 135 8.77 -11.17 12.55
C LYS A 135 8.68 -10.23 11.36
N VAL A 136 9.82 -9.91 10.75
CA VAL A 136 9.90 -9.04 9.57
C VAL A 136 10.29 -9.87 8.35
N ILE A 137 9.55 -9.72 7.25
CA ILE A 137 9.79 -10.43 5.98
C ILE A 137 10.01 -9.40 4.87
N LYS A 138 11.05 -9.58 4.06
CA LYS A 138 11.23 -8.78 2.83
C LYS A 138 10.27 -9.30 1.76
N PHE A 139 9.48 -8.40 1.17
CA PHE A 139 8.59 -8.74 0.07
C PHE A 139 9.34 -9.37 -1.11
N ASP A 140 10.56 -8.90 -1.39
CA ASP A 140 11.41 -9.42 -2.46
C ASP A 140 11.79 -10.90 -2.27
N ASP A 141 11.80 -11.41 -1.04
CA ASP A 141 12.09 -12.82 -0.74
C ASP A 141 10.89 -13.73 -1.04
N ILE A 142 9.67 -13.17 -1.06
CA ILE A 142 8.43 -13.93 -1.21
C ILE A 142 7.68 -13.65 -2.52
N LYS A 143 8.01 -12.57 -3.25
CA LYS A 143 7.33 -12.19 -4.50
C LYS A 143 7.44 -13.26 -5.58
N GLY A 144 6.46 -13.30 -6.49
CA GLY A 144 6.40 -14.24 -7.62
C GLY A 144 5.33 -15.32 -7.46
N LYS A 145 5.49 -16.42 -8.20
CA LYS A 145 4.57 -17.58 -8.12
C LYS A 145 4.57 -18.18 -6.71
N ALA A 146 3.41 -18.69 -6.27
CA ALA A 146 3.23 -19.27 -4.94
C ALA A 146 3.53 -18.31 -3.76
N ILE A 147 3.27 -17.01 -3.90
CA ILE A 147 3.54 -16.00 -2.85
C ILE A 147 2.95 -16.39 -1.50
N THR A 148 1.71 -16.90 -1.46
CA THR A 148 1.05 -17.36 -0.23
C THR A 148 1.86 -18.45 0.46
N ARG A 149 2.32 -19.45 -0.31
CA ARG A 149 3.14 -20.55 0.22
C ARG A 149 4.47 -20.03 0.79
N ARG A 150 5.13 -19.12 0.08
CA ARG A 150 6.42 -18.53 0.51
C ARG A 150 6.24 -17.68 1.76
N PHE A 151 5.19 -16.87 1.83
CA PHE A 151 4.83 -16.11 3.02
C PHE A 151 4.63 -17.00 4.23
N LEU A 152 3.78 -18.04 4.12
CA LEU A 152 3.50 -18.96 5.23
C LEU A 152 4.79 -19.63 5.74
N LEU A 153 5.62 -20.16 4.84
CA LEU A 153 6.91 -20.76 5.24
C LEU A 153 7.81 -19.76 5.96
N ARG A 154 7.90 -18.53 5.45
CA ARG A 154 8.74 -17.49 6.06
C ARG A 154 8.18 -17.00 7.40
N ALA A 155 6.86 -17.04 7.56
CA ALA A 155 6.19 -16.82 8.84
C ALA A 155 6.38 -17.99 9.84
N GLY A 156 6.94 -19.13 9.42
CA GLY A 156 7.08 -20.32 10.26
C GLY A 156 5.85 -21.23 10.26
N LEU A 157 4.91 -20.99 9.35
CA LEU A 157 3.65 -21.71 9.23
C LEU A 157 3.73 -22.79 8.15
N LYS A 158 2.97 -23.87 8.34
CA LYS A 158 2.84 -24.94 7.34
C LYS A 158 1.83 -24.49 6.27
N PRO A 159 2.19 -24.47 4.97
CA PRO A 159 1.27 -24.06 3.91
C PRO A 159 0.05 -24.97 3.69
N GLY A 160 -0.02 -26.13 4.36
CA GLY A 160 -1.16 -27.04 4.30
C GLY A 160 -1.64 -27.32 2.86
N ARG A 161 -2.94 -27.17 2.65
CA ARG A 161 -3.63 -27.29 1.35
C ARG A 161 -4.09 -25.93 0.82
N PHE A 162 -3.42 -24.83 1.17
CA PHE A 162 -3.78 -23.52 0.61
C PHE A 162 -3.60 -23.56 -0.91
N GLU A 163 -4.68 -23.34 -1.64
CA GLU A 163 -4.62 -23.17 -3.08
C GLU A 163 -3.82 -21.91 -3.41
N GLU A 164 -3.08 -21.94 -4.52
CA GLU A 164 -2.46 -20.71 -5.01
C GLU A 164 -3.58 -19.74 -5.38
N ALA A 165 -3.57 -18.57 -4.77
CA ALA A 165 -4.40 -17.48 -5.26
C ALA A 165 -4.02 -17.25 -6.72
N GLY A 166 -5.02 -17.19 -7.60
CA GLY A 166 -4.80 -16.79 -9.00
C GLY A 166 -4.12 -15.43 -9.08
N LEU A 167 -3.73 -15.00 -10.28
CA LEU A 167 -3.23 -13.65 -10.48
C LEU A 167 -4.35 -12.65 -10.15
N VAL A 168 -4.32 -12.12 -8.93
CA VAL A 168 -5.20 -11.04 -8.48
C VAL A 168 -4.40 -9.74 -8.62
N ASN A 169 -4.98 -8.77 -9.33
CA ASN A 169 -4.40 -7.45 -9.65
C ASN A 169 -3.27 -7.49 -10.70
N VAL A 170 -3.66 -7.61 -11.97
CA VAL A 170 -2.80 -7.13 -13.05
C VAL A 170 -2.62 -5.63 -12.84
N GLY A 171 -1.37 -5.21 -12.59
CA GLY A 171 -1.04 -3.80 -12.41
C GLY A 171 -1.50 -3.00 -13.62
N ILE A 172 -2.24 -1.92 -13.38
CA ILE A 172 -2.58 -0.96 -14.42
C ILE A 172 -1.32 -0.14 -14.71
N ALA A 173 -1.08 0.19 -15.98
CA ALA A 173 0.05 1.04 -16.35
C ALA A 173 -0.02 2.39 -15.61
N PRO A 174 1.10 2.94 -15.10
CA PRO A 174 1.10 4.22 -14.39
C PRO A 174 0.42 5.37 -15.14
N ASP A 175 0.49 5.38 -16.48
CA ASP A 175 -0.20 6.38 -17.30
C ASP A 175 -1.73 6.35 -17.19
N ILE A 176 -2.32 5.16 -17.13
CA ILE A 176 -3.77 5.02 -16.94
C ILE A 176 -4.14 5.49 -15.52
N VAL A 177 -3.25 5.32 -14.55
CA VAL A 177 -3.42 5.88 -13.19
C VAL A 177 -3.39 7.41 -13.23
N LEU A 178 -2.45 8.02 -13.94
CA LEU A 178 -2.36 9.48 -14.08
C LEU A 178 -3.59 10.05 -14.81
N PHE A 179 -4.06 9.36 -15.84
CA PHE A 179 -5.30 9.73 -16.52
C PHE A 179 -6.51 9.64 -15.58
N LYS A 180 -6.61 8.56 -14.79
CA LYS A 180 -7.66 8.42 -13.79
C LYS A 180 -7.60 9.54 -12.74
N ARG A 181 -6.41 9.93 -12.29
CA ARG A 181 -6.21 11.05 -11.36
C ARG A 181 -6.82 12.34 -11.92
N TRP A 182 -6.60 12.60 -13.21
CA TRP A 182 -7.22 13.74 -13.89
C TRP A 182 -8.75 13.62 -13.93
N LEU A 183 -9.28 12.46 -14.30
CA LEU A 183 -10.73 12.21 -14.29
C LEU A 183 -11.37 12.27 -12.91
N ASN A 184 -10.61 12.03 -11.84
CA ASN A 184 -11.14 12.11 -10.48
C ASN A 184 -11.67 13.52 -10.15
N ASP A 185 -11.17 14.56 -10.82
CA ASP A 185 -11.63 15.96 -10.71
C ASP A 185 -12.84 16.30 -11.60
N SER A 186 -13.27 15.36 -12.45
CA SER A 186 -14.42 15.54 -13.34
C SER A 186 -15.77 15.25 -12.67
N TYR A 187 -16.84 15.70 -13.32
CA TYR A 187 -18.24 15.41 -12.92
C TYR A 187 -18.72 13.99 -13.29
N LEU A 188 -17.87 13.15 -13.87
CA LEU A 188 -18.27 11.79 -14.25
C LEU A 188 -18.71 10.97 -13.04
N SER A 189 -19.77 10.18 -13.19
CA SER A 189 -20.19 9.21 -12.18
C SER A 189 -19.18 8.07 -12.04
N LYS A 190 -19.31 7.24 -10.99
CA LYS A 190 -18.44 6.06 -10.81
C LYS A 190 -18.56 5.07 -11.97
N ASP A 191 -19.75 4.88 -12.49
CA ASP A 191 -20.00 3.96 -13.60
C ASP A 191 -19.40 4.51 -14.90
N GLN A 192 -19.59 5.81 -15.17
CA GLN A 192 -18.98 6.47 -16.33
C GLN A 192 -17.44 6.40 -16.28
N MET A 193 -16.82 6.64 -15.13
CA MET A 193 -15.37 6.48 -14.99
C MET A 193 -14.91 5.05 -15.25
N LYS A 194 -15.68 4.06 -14.79
CA LYS A 194 -15.36 2.64 -15.02
C LYS A 194 -15.39 2.32 -16.51
N ASP A 195 -16.41 2.80 -17.23
CA ASP A 195 -16.56 2.58 -18.67
C ASP A 195 -15.40 3.22 -19.45
N VAL A 196 -14.98 4.42 -19.05
CA VAL A 196 -13.84 5.12 -19.65
C VAL A 196 -12.52 4.38 -19.40
N LEU A 197 -12.28 3.94 -18.16
CA LEU A 197 -11.05 3.21 -17.82
C LEU A 197 -10.98 1.84 -18.50
N GLN A 198 -12.13 1.17 -18.63
CA GLN A 198 -12.22 -0.09 -19.35
C GLN A 198 -11.89 0.12 -20.83
N LEU A 199 -12.44 1.15 -21.47
CA LEU A 199 -12.12 1.47 -22.86
C LEU A 199 -10.63 1.69 -23.08
N ILE A 200 -9.97 2.43 -22.19
CA ILE A 200 -8.54 2.71 -22.32
C ILE A 200 -7.71 1.45 -22.10
N SER A 201 -8.11 0.61 -21.16
CA SER A 201 -7.43 -0.65 -20.87
C SER A 201 -7.55 -1.67 -22.01
N GLU A 202 -8.62 -1.58 -22.80
CA GLU A 202 -8.88 -2.42 -23.99
C GLU A 202 -8.32 -1.81 -25.29
N ALA A 203 -7.91 -0.54 -25.27
CA ALA A 203 -7.32 0.10 -26.44
C ALA A 203 -5.98 -0.58 -26.79
N PRO A 204 -5.71 -0.86 -28.08
CA PRO A 204 -4.43 -1.41 -28.50
C PRO A 204 -3.29 -0.55 -27.95
N THR A 205 -2.32 -1.15 -27.29
CA THR A 205 -1.16 -0.45 -26.70
C THR A 205 -0.40 0.37 -27.75
N GLU A 206 -0.37 -0.10 -29.00
CA GLU A 206 0.15 0.61 -30.18
C GLU A 206 -0.54 1.96 -30.43
N ARG A 207 -1.85 2.06 -30.12
CA ARG A 207 -2.60 3.32 -30.20
C ARG A 207 -2.30 4.25 -29.04
N LEU A 208 -1.85 3.74 -27.90
CA LEU A 208 -1.56 4.54 -26.71
C LEU A 208 -0.12 5.09 -26.69
N ALA A 209 0.75 4.67 -27.63
CA ALA A 209 2.14 5.11 -27.75
C ALA A 209 2.89 5.18 -26.41
N LEU A 210 2.61 4.23 -25.51
CA LEU A 210 3.23 4.19 -24.20
C LEU A 210 4.73 3.91 -24.37
N PRO A 211 5.63 4.62 -23.66
CA PRO A 211 7.05 4.31 -23.69
C PRO A 211 7.30 2.84 -23.34
N ASP A 212 8.24 2.21 -24.04
CA ASP A 212 8.71 0.87 -23.70
C ASP A 212 9.49 0.93 -22.38
N GLY A 213 8.91 0.40 -21.30
CA GLY A 213 9.59 0.26 -20.02
C GLY A 213 8.72 0.58 -18.80
N PRO A 214 9.26 0.38 -17.59
CA PRO A 214 8.57 0.73 -16.36
C PRO A 214 8.55 2.26 -16.18
N ARG A 215 7.37 2.87 -16.29
CA ARG A 215 7.16 4.27 -15.89
C ARG A 215 7.22 4.41 -14.37
N HIS A 216 7.89 5.46 -13.92
CA HIS A 216 8.06 5.85 -12.53
C HIS A 216 7.41 7.21 -12.26
N LEU A 217 6.82 7.37 -11.08
CA LEU A 217 6.10 8.59 -10.67
C LEU A 217 7.01 9.62 -9.99
N PHE A 218 8.22 9.23 -9.63
CA PHE A 218 9.24 10.18 -9.17
C PHE A 218 9.63 11.13 -10.30
N ALA A 219 10.05 12.34 -9.96
CA ALA A 219 10.49 13.34 -10.94
C ALA A 219 11.76 12.97 -11.73
N GLY A 220 12.50 11.95 -11.27
CA GLY A 220 13.74 11.48 -11.87
C GLY A 220 14.40 10.41 -11.00
N ASN A 221 15.43 9.73 -11.52
CA ASN A 221 16.05 8.64 -10.78
C ASN A 221 16.77 9.13 -9.51
N GLU A 222 17.38 10.32 -9.55
CA GLU A 222 18.00 10.95 -8.37
C GLU A 222 16.96 11.23 -7.28
N HIS A 223 15.77 11.73 -7.64
CA HIS A 223 14.70 11.98 -6.68
C HIS A 223 14.25 10.66 -6.01
N ARG A 224 14.08 9.59 -6.80
CA ARG A 224 13.75 8.25 -6.28
C ARG A 224 14.82 7.71 -5.34
N ALA A 225 16.10 7.85 -5.69
CA ALA A 225 17.22 7.44 -4.85
C ALA A 225 17.26 8.23 -3.53
N ARG A 226 17.14 9.56 -3.58
CA ARG A 226 17.09 10.41 -2.39
C ARG A 226 15.92 10.07 -1.49
N PHE A 227 14.75 9.76 -2.05
CA PHE A 227 13.61 9.31 -1.25
C PHE A 227 13.93 8.01 -0.50
N GLN A 228 14.55 7.04 -1.16
CA GLN A 228 14.94 5.77 -0.53
C GLN A 228 16.02 5.96 0.54
N GLU A 229 16.98 6.87 0.31
CA GLU A 229 18.11 7.15 1.21
C GLU A 229 17.66 7.73 2.56
N LYS A 230 16.56 8.49 2.60
CA LYS A 230 15.96 9.01 3.86
C LYS A 230 15.71 7.93 4.91
N PHE A 231 15.50 6.69 4.49
CA PHE A 231 15.18 5.56 5.36
C PHE A 231 16.39 4.63 5.61
N SER A 232 17.59 4.98 5.15
CA SER A 232 18.77 4.11 5.21
C SER A 232 19.16 3.71 6.64
N ASP A 233 19.16 4.66 7.58
CA ASP A 233 19.48 4.40 8.99
C ASP A 233 18.43 3.54 9.68
N ALA A 234 17.14 3.82 9.43
CA ALA A 234 16.04 3.00 9.93
C ALA A 234 16.11 1.57 9.36
N ASN A 235 16.39 1.43 8.06
CA ASN A 235 16.56 0.14 7.40
C ASN A 235 17.76 -0.63 7.96
N ARG A 236 18.87 0.05 8.28
CA ARG A 236 20.04 -0.56 8.92
C ARG A 236 19.70 -1.08 10.32
N THR A 237 18.96 -0.31 11.09
CA THR A 237 18.45 -0.75 12.41
C THR A 237 17.57 -1.98 12.27
N ILE A 238 16.67 -2.02 11.28
CA ILE A 238 15.85 -3.21 11.00
C ILE A 238 16.72 -4.42 10.65
N VAL A 239 17.76 -4.26 9.83
CA VAL A 239 18.69 -5.36 9.49
C VAL A 239 19.42 -5.87 10.73
N GLN A 240 19.93 -4.97 11.57
CA GLN A 240 20.59 -5.32 12.82
C GLN A 240 19.68 -6.11 13.76
N GLU A 241 18.45 -5.64 13.95
CA GLU A 241 17.54 -6.24 14.93
C GLU A 241 16.83 -7.51 14.43
N PHE A 242 16.50 -7.59 13.14
CA PHE A 242 15.63 -8.64 12.60
C PHE A 242 16.30 -9.59 11.59
N PHE A 243 17.51 -9.25 11.12
CA PHE A 243 18.22 -10.03 10.10
C PHE A 243 19.68 -10.35 10.49
N GLY A 244 20.04 -10.20 11.77
CA GLY A 244 21.37 -10.56 12.27
C GLY A 244 22.49 -9.58 11.89
N GLY A 245 22.15 -8.41 11.34
CA GLY A 245 23.12 -7.35 11.03
C GLY A 245 23.88 -7.50 9.71
N GLU A 246 23.62 -8.53 8.91
CA GLU A 246 24.30 -8.74 7.65
C GLU A 246 23.51 -8.20 6.45
N GLY A 247 24.20 -7.47 5.57
CA GLY A 247 23.67 -6.97 4.30
C GLY A 247 22.78 -5.72 4.41
N GLU A 248 21.96 -5.51 3.39
CA GLU A 248 21.03 -4.38 3.29
C GLU A 248 19.58 -4.88 3.35
N LEU A 249 18.66 -4.04 3.83
CA LEU A 249 17.23 -4.38 3.84
C LEU A 249 16.71 -4.53 2.40
N PHE A 250 17.11 -3.63 1.52
CA PHE A 250 16.78 -3.60 0.10
C PHE A 250 18.02 -3.25 -0.70
N ALA A 251 18.15 -3.83 -1.90
CA ALA A 251 19.20 -3.43 -2.82
C ALA A 251 19.07 -1.95 -3.21
N PRO A 252 20.17 -1.28 -3.63
CA PRO A 252 20.13 0.11 -4.06
C PRO A 252 19.15 0.33 -5.23
N VAL A 253 18.68 1.58 -5.38
CA VAL A 253 17.92 1.98 -6.57
C VAL A 253 18.86 1.87 -7.78
N ALA A 254 18.40 1.22 -8.85
CA ALA A 254 19.22 1.03 -10.05
C ALA A 254 19.61 2.39 -10.65
N ALA A 255 20.90 2.56 -10.97
CA ALA A 255 21.38 3.71 -11.72
C ALA A 255 21.06 3.56 -13.22
N GLY A 256 21.01 4.68 -13.94
CA GLY A 256 20.91 4.68 -15.41
C GLY A 256 19.55 4.26 -15.97
N VAL A 257 18.47 4.43 -15.21
CA VAL A 257 17.11 4.36 -15.75
C VAL A 257 16.90 5.58 -16.67
N ASP A 258 16.27 5.37 -17.82
CA ASP A 258 15.95 6.45 -18.75
C ASP A 258 15.10 7.53 -18.06
N GLU A 259 15.56 8.78 -18.09
CA GLU A 259 14.88 9.92 -17.45
C GLU A 259 13.51 10.20 -18.12
N THR A 260 13.28 9.74 -19.36
CA THR A 260 11.97 9.84 -20.01
C THR A 260 10.91 8.93 -19.40
N CYS A 261 11.31 7.96 -18.56
CA CYS A 261 10.39 7.09 -17.84
C CYS A 261 9.89 7.69 -16.52
N PHE A 262 10.28 8.92 -16.16
CA PHE A 262 9.95 9.55 -14.88
C PHE A 262 8.92 10.68 -15.03
N GLY A 263 8.28 11.03 -13.91
CA GLY A 263 7.34 12.13 -13.79
C GLY A 263 5.91 11.67 -13.49
N ASP A 264 5.22 12.48 -12.70
CA ASP A 264 3.81 12.27 -12.38
C ASP A 264 2.86 13.14 -13.21
N ASP A 265 3.35 13.75 -14.28
CA ASP A 265 2.53 14.36 -15.32
C ASP A 265 2.16 13.33 -16.38
N MET A 266 0.94 13.46 -16.92
CA MET A 266 0.50 12.61 -18.03
C MET A 266 1.21 13.03 -19.32
N ASP A 267 1.68 12.06 -20.10
CA ASP A 267 2.26 12.37 -21.40
C ASP A 267 1.23 13.11 -22.30
N PRO A 268 1.58 14.25 -22.92
CA PRO A 268 0.66 15.01 -23.76
C PRO A 268 0.08 14.23 -24.95
N GLN A 269 0.76 13.20 -25.45
CA GLN A 269 0.24 12.32 -26.50
C GLN A 269 -0.82 11.37 -25.94
N ILE A 270 -0.55 10.75 -24.78
CA ILE A 270 -1.52 9.90 -24.08
C ILE A 270 -2.78 10.70 -23.74
N CYS A 271 -2.61 11.93 -23.26
CA CYS A 271 -3.72 12.84 -23.00
C CYS A 271 -4.59 13.05 -24.25
N ARG A 272 -3.96 13.38 -25.38
CA ARG A 272 -4.67 13.60 -26.66
C ARG A 272 -5.42 12.36 -27.13
N LEU A 273 -4.81 11.19 -27.00
CA LEU A 273 -5.41 9.91 -27.39
C LEU A 273 -6.60 9.55 -26.49
N ALA A 274 -6.44 9.70 -25.18
CA ALA A 274 -7.50 9.45 -24.22
C ALA A 274 -8.69 10.40 -24.42
N VAL A 275 -8.44 11.68 -24.71
CA VAL A 275 -9.48 12.66 -25.04
C VAL A 275 -10.15 12.33 -26.37
N ALA A 276 -9.41 11.99 -27.42
CA ALA A 276 -9.99 11.59 -28.70
C ALA A 276 -10.91 10.36 -28.55
N ALA A 277 -10.44 9.35 -27.82
CA ALA A 277 -11.22 8.14 -27.54
C ALA A 277 -12.49 8.41 -26.71
N LEU A 278 -12.44 9.41 -25.82
CA LEU A 278 -13.60 9.88 -25.08
C LEU A 278 -14.61 10.60 -25.99
N VAL A 279 -14.15 11.50 -26.85
CA VAL A 279 -14.99 12.30 -27.75
C VAL A 279 -15.75 11.38 -28.72
N ASP A 280 -15.07 10.41 -29.33
CA ASP A 280 -15.66 9.46 -30.30
C ASP A 280 -16.81 8.62 -29.72
N ARG A 281 -16.91 8.49 -28.39
CA ARG A 281 -17.98 7.72 -27.72
C ARG A 281 -19.03 8.57 -27.02
N LEU A 282 -18.66 9.77 -26.56
CA LEU A 282 -19.58 10.64 -25.82
C LEU A 282 -20.37 11.59 -26.72
N VAL A 283 -19.93 11.75 -27.98
CA VAL A 283 -20.66 12.51 -29.00
C VAL A 283 -21.13 11.51 -30.07
N PRO A 284 -22.41 11.12 -30.07
CA PRO A 284 -22.97 10.19 -31.06
C PRO A 284 -23.03 10.79 -32.47
#